data_AF-A0A3D8P3D3-F1
#
_entry.id   AF-A0A3D8P3D3-F1
#
_cell.length_a   1.000
_cell.length_b   1.000
_cell.length_c   1.000
_cell.angle_alpha   90.00
_cell.angle_beta   90.00
_cell.angle_gamma   90.00
#
_symmetry.space_group_name_H-M   'P 1'
#
loop_
_entity.id
_entity.type
_entity.pdbx_description
1 polymer ?
#
loop_
_entity_poly.entity_id
_entity_poly.type
_entity_poly.pdbx_seq_one_letter_code
_entity_poly.pdbx_strand_id
1 'polypeptide(L)'
;MNADTTVAKTRHPAPLTGVYVETEQGTVRACSVSVEVAYILHDEERGKKYYAVRLGPPLDTEVLVPTGKGAAGIARAVAEAGAWVNVKLLAQHLDNWLAENWAGLPVKTRAPGESQDDDPEALSIYEQFLLWVDANVSAFDSGQWGYVEEGNPERRILVLPPVLGAFFQKVGVRTESERRAVLRCWKERGWLRVQNNNKFTVVRREHDGRLRRFYEVVEKVVEKLETGSV
;
A
#
# COMPACT_ATOMS: atom_id res chain seq x y z
N MET A 1 6.87 16.16 -73.48
CA MET A 1 7.20 16.87 -72.24
C MET A 1 5.93 17.00 -71.43
N ASN A 2 5.86 16.33 -70.28
CA ASN A 2 5.10 16.76 -69.10
C ASN A 2 5.64 15.89 -67.95
N ALA A 3 6.36 16.57 -67.06
CA ALA A 3 6.86 16.01 -65.81
C ALA A 3 5.70 16.02 -64.83
N ASP A 4 5.34 14.86 -64.29
CA ASP A 4 4.47 14.79 -63.13
C ASP A 4 5.29 14.49 -61.90
N THR A 5 5.27 15.48 -61.02
CA THR A 5 6.08 15.64 -59.82
C THR A 5 5.62 14.69 -58.75
N THR A 6 6.51 13.79 -58.32
CA THR A 6 6.31 12.94 -57.15
C THR A 6 6.26 13.81 -55.89
N VAL A 7 5.07 14.04 -55.34
CA VAL A 7 4.90 14.70 -54.04
C VAL A 7 5.38 13.74 -52.95
N ALA A 8 6.54 14.05 -52.37
CA ALA A 8 7.04 13.39 -51.17
C ALA A 8 6.04 13.62 -50.02
N LYS A 9 5.36 12.55 -49.59
CA LYS A 9 4.60 12.54 -48.34
C LYS A 9 5.58 12.74 -47.18
N THR A 10 5.63 13.94 -46.64
CA THR A 10 6.22 14.23 -45.34
C THR A 10 5.46 13.42 -44.29
N ARG A 11 6.03 12.27 -43.88
CA ARG A 11 5.57 11.58 -42.68
C ARG A 11 5.84 12.52 -41.51
N HIS A 12 4.78 13.08 -40.92
CA HIS A 12 4.88 13.61 -39.57
C HIS A 12 5.42 12.49 -38.67
N PRO A 13 6.53 12.69 -37.94
CA PRO A 13 6.93 11.70 -36.96
C PRO A 13 5.80 11.60 -35.94
N ALA A 14 5.31 10.37 -35.72
CA ALA A 14 4.43 10.09 -34.59
C ALA A 14 5.08 10.67 -33.32
N PRO A 15 4.29 11.20 -32.36
CA PRO A 15 4.85 11.66 -31.10
C PRO A 15 5.74 10.56 -30.54
N LEU A 16 7.00 10.90 -30.27
CA LEU A 16 7.99 9.96 -29.72
C LEU A 16 7.50 9.53 -28.34
N THR A 17 6.76 8.42 -28.28
CA THR A 17 6.32 7.81 -27.03
C THR A 17 7.54 7.28 -26.29
N GLY A 18 7.76 7.75 -25.06
CA GLY A 18 8.93 7.36 -24.28
C GLY A 18 9.49 8.50 -23.43
N VAL A 19 10.52 8.16 -22.66
CA VAL A 19 11.37 9.15 -21.99
C VAL A 19 12.70 9.24 -22.75
N TYR A 20 13.05 10.44 -23.17
CA TYR A 20 14.29 10.76 -23.86
C TYR A 20 15.10 11.72 -23.00
N VAL A 21 16.42 11.50 -22.93
CA VAL A 21 17.33 12.24 -22.06
C VAL A 21 18.45 12.81 -22.92
N GLU A 22 18.74 14.10 -22.74
CA GLU A 22 19.89 14.75 -23.38
C GLU A 22 21.19 14.29 -22.73
N THR A 23 22.14 13.87 -23.55
CA THR A 23 23.49 13.48 -23.14
C THR A 23 24.53 14.24 -23.96
N GLU A 24 25.80 14.19 -23.58
CA GLU A 24 26.90 14.78 -24.36
C GLU A 24 26.98 14.26 -25.80
N GLN A 25 26.44 13.08 -26.06
CA GLN A 25 26.42 12.41 -27.38
C GLN A 25 25.11 12.65 -28.14
N GLY A 26 24.22 13.49 -27.60
CA GLY A 26 22.88 13.77 -28.13
C GLY A 26 21.76 13.11 -27.33
N THR A 27 20.53 13.23 -27.85
CA THR A 27 19.31 12.69 -27.22
C THR A 27 19.30 11.16 -27.26
N VAL A 28 19.23 10.51 -26.09
CA VAL A 28 19.17 9.04 -25.95
C VAL A 28 17.84 8.63 -25.32
N ARG A 29 17.23 7.56 -25.82
CA ARG A 29 16.01 7.00 -25.24
C ARG A 29 16.33 6.27 -23.92
N ALA A 30 15.73 6.72 -22.83
CA ALA A 30 15.84 6.11 -21.51
C ALA A 30 14.70 5.12 -21.21
N CYS A 31 13.50 5.36 -21.76
CA CYS A 31 12.34 4.49 -21.58
C CYS A 31 11.50 4.39 -22.85
N SER A 32 10.89 3.23 -23.06
CA SER A 32 9.97 2.99 -24.18
C SER A 32 8.58 3.60 -24.02
N VAL A 33 8.17 3.91 -22.79
CA VAL A 33 6.89 4.54 -22.45
C VAL A 33 7.11 5.86 -21.71
N SER A 34 6.10 6.73 -21.66
CA SER A 34 6.15 7.88 -20.76
C SER A 34 6.03 7.42 -19.30
N VAL A 35 6.72 8.11 -18.41
CA VAL A 35 6.74 7.82 -16.97
C VAL A 35 6.43 9.11 -16.22
N GLU A 36 5.35 9.11 -15.45
CA GLU A 36 4.92 10.26 -14.66
C GLU A 36 4.78 9.86 -13.19
N VAL A 37 5.51 10.55 -12.30
CA VAL A 37 5.28 10.42 -10.85
C VAL A 37 4.10 11.34 -10.48
N ALA A 38 2.91 10.75 -10.37
CA ALA A 38 1.67 11.53 -10.28
C ALA A 38 1.39 12.06 -8.87
N TYR A 39 1.65 11.25 -7.83
CA TYR A 39 1.41 11.61 -6.44
C TYR A 39 2.18 10.70 -5.48
N ILE A 40 2.25 11.11 -4.21
CA ILE A 40 2.74 10.27 -3.11
C ILE A 40 1.53 9.66 -2.42
N LEU A 41 1.45 8.33 -2.38
CA LEU A 41 0.47 7.60 -1.59
C LEU A 41 1.03 7.36 -0.18
N HIS A 42 0.35 7.86 0.84
CA HIS A 42 0.65 7.59 2.24
C HIS A 42 -0.31 6.51 2.76
N ASP A 43 0.24 5.34 3.05
CA ASP A 43 -0.41 4.27 3.81
C ASP A 43 -0.23 4.59 5.30
N GLU A 44 -1.27 5.19 5.90
CA GLU A 44 -1.28 5.58 7.32
C GLU A 44 -1.08 4.38 8.25
N GLU A 45 -1.65 3.24 7.90
CA GLU A 45 -1.66 2.08 8.77
C GLU A 45 -0.26 1.45 8.87
N ARG A 46 0.46 1.37 7.74
CA ARG A 46 1.84 0.89 7.71
C ARG A 46 2.87 1.99 8.00
N GLY A 47 2.45 3.26 7.98
CA GLY A 47 3.35 4.42 8.01
C GLY A 47 4.30 4.46 6.80
N LYS A 48 3.86 3.92 5.66
CA LYS A 48 4.67 3.82 4.44
C LYS A 48 4.23 4.84 3.42
N LYS A 49 5.18 5.29 2.61
CA LYS A 49 4.93 6.15 1.47
C LYS A 49 5.35 5.45 0.19
N TYR A 50 4.56 5.66 -0.85
CA TYR A 50 4.81 5.12 -2.18
C TYR A 50 4.73 6.26 -3.21
N TYR A 51 5.57 6.21 -4.23
CA TYR A 51 5.33 6.91 -5.49
C TYR A 51 4.25 6.16 -6.25
N ALA A 52 3.18 6.86 -6.65
CA ALA A 52 2.27 6.38 -7.67
C ALA A 52 2.78 6.84 -9.03
N VAL A 53 3.21 5.89 -9.85
CA VAL A 53 3.86 6.16 -11.13
C VAL A 53 2.96 5.67 -12.25
N ARG A 54 2.52 6.59 -13.10
CA ARG A 54 1.70 6.29 -14.28
C ARG A 54 2.58 6.01 -15.47
N LEU A 55 2.31 4.89 -16.13
CA LEU A 55 2.97 4.47 -17.35
C LEU A 55 2.03 4.75 -18.52
N GLY A 56 2.54 5.41 -19.56
CA GLY A 56 1.76 5.67 -20.76
C GLY A 56 1.58 4.42 -21.65
N PRO A 57 0.97 4.60 -22.83
CA PRO A 57 0.73 3.51 -23.78
C PRO A 57 2.04 2.82 -24.20
N PRO A 58 2.03 1.51 -24.45
CA PRO A 58 0.86 0.62 -24.46
C PRO A 58 0.53 -0.01 -23.09
N LEU A 59 1.22 0.37 -22.01
CA LEU A 59 1.02 -0.26 -20.70
C LEU A 59 -0.19 0.30 -19.96
N ASP A 60 -0.40 1.62 -20.03
CA ASP A 60 -1.56 2.33 -19.47
C ASP A 60 -1.94 1.87 -18.06
N THR A 61 -0.94 1.79 -17.18
CA THR A 61 -1.06 1.23 -15.83
C THR A 61 -0.38 2.13 -14.80
N GLU A 62 -0.77 1.97 -13.54
CA GLU A 62 -0.15 2.64 -12.40
C GLU A 62 0.65 1.62 -11.59
N VAL A 63 1.89 1.96 -11.24
CA VAL A 63 2.75 1.13 -10.39
C VAL A 63 3.10 1.88 -9.10
N LEU A 64 3.03 1.17 -7.98
CA LEU A 64 3.35 1.70 -6.66
C LEU A 64 4.79 1.33 -6.28
N VAL A 65 5.58 2.35 -5.95
CA VAL A 65 7.01 2.18 -5.63
C VAL A 65 7.32 2.76 -4.26
N PRO A 66 7.82 1.99 -3.28
CA PRO A 66 8.18 2.54 -1.98
C PRO A 66 9.13 3.73 -2.10
N THR A 67 8.84 4.84 -1.42
CA THR A 67 9.63 6.08 -1.59
C THR A 67 11.10 5.91 -1.22
N GLY A 68 11.40 5.03 -0.26
CA GLY A 68 12.76 4.68 0.14
C GLY A 68 13.60 3.98 -0.92
N LYS A 69 13.01 3.53 -2.04
CA LYS A 69 13.75 2.99 -3.19
C LYS A 69 14.21 4.07 -4.18
N GLY A 70 13.72 5.31 -4.07
CA GLY A 70 14.08 6.44 -4.93
C GLY A 70 13.81 6.21 -6.43
N ALA A 71 14.44 7.02 -7.29
CA ALA A 71 14.26 6.93 -8.74
C ALA A 71 14.72 5.59 -9.34
N ALA A 72 15.77 4.98 -8.78
CA ALA A 72 16.21 3.65 -9.19
C ALA A 72 15.13 2.58 -8.95
N GLY A 73 14.38 2.71 -7.85
CA GLY A 73 13.21 1.89 -7.59
C GLY A 73 12.13 2.04 -8.65
N ILE A 74 11.86 3.28 -9.06
CA ILE A 74 10.87 3.59 -10.10
C ILE A 74 11.27 2.99 -11.44
N ALA A 75 12.52 3.22 -11.86
CA ALA A 75 13.02 2.68 -13.13
C ALA A 75 12.96 1.15 -13.20
N ARG A 76 13.18 0.46 -12.08
CA ARG A 76 13.02 -1.00 -11.99
C ARG A 76 11.56 -1.43 -12.07
N ALA A 77 10.66 -0.78 -11.34
CA ALA A 77 9.24 -1.09 -11.38
C ALA A 77 8.64 -0.89 -12.79
N VAL A 78 9.09 0.14 -13.50
CA VAL A 78 8.71 0.39 -14.91
C VAL A 78 9.17 -0.76 -15.82
N ALA A 79 10.39 -1.28 -15.61
CA ALA A 79 10.90 -2.43 -16.36
C ALA A 79 10.14 -3.73 -16.02
N GLU A 80 9.82 -3.94 -14.75
CA GLU A 80 9.01 -5.07 -14.26
C GLU A 80 7.59 -5.05 -14.84
N ALA A 81 7.03 -3.86 -15.09
CA ALA A 81 5.76 -3.68 -15.79
C ALA A 81 5.82 -3.96 -17.30
N GLY A 82 6.99 -4.32 -17.85
CA GLY A 82 7.16 -4.77 -19.23
C GLY A 82 7.68 -3.72 -20.21
N ALA A 83 8.02 -2.52 -19.74
CA ALA A 83 8.67 -1.52 -20.60
C ALA A 83 10.14 -1.88 -20.84
N TRP A 84 10.66 -1.58 -22.04
CA TRP A 84 12.10 -1.46 -22.22
C TRP A 84 12.61 -0.20 -21.50
N VAL A 85 13.65 -0.37 -20.69
CA VAL A 85 14.22 0.69 -19.84
C VAL A 85 15.75 0.62 -19.81
N ASN A 86 16.41 1.75 -20.03
CA ASN A 86 17.79 1.95 -19.57
C ASN A 86 17.75 2.47 -18.13
N VAL A 87 17.87 1.54 -17.17
CA VAL A 87 17.63 1.82 -15.73
C VAL A 87 18.51 2.95 -15.22
N LYS A 88 19.77 3.03 -15.66
CA LYS A 88 20.70 4.07 -15.21
C LYS A 88 20.28 5.45 -15.69
N LEU A 89 19.99 5.59 -16.98
CA LEU A 89 19.59 6.88 -17.56
C LEU A 89 18.23 7.35 -17.04
N LEU A 90 17.25 6.44 -16.96
CA LEU A 90 15.93 6.76 -16.45
C LEU A 90 15.98 7.15 -14.97
N ALA A 91 16.74 6.41 -14.14
CA ALA A 91 16.88 6.74 -12.73
C ALA A 91 17.53 8.11 -12.53
N GLN A 92 18.59 8.44 -13.29
CA GLN A 92 19.22 9.75 -13.20
C GLN A 92 18.27 10.88 -13.59
N HIS A 93 17.51 10.69 -14.67
CA HIS A 93 16.51 11.67 -15.12
C HIS A 93 15.43 11.90 -14.05
N LEU A 94 14.90 10.81 -13.50
CA LEU A 94 13.88 10.85 -12.45
C LEU A 94 14.40 11.42 -11.13
N ASP A 95 15.67 11.20 -10.77
CA ASP A 95 16.26 11.80 -9.57
C ASP A 95 16.32 13.33 -9.70
N ASN A 96 16.75 13.84 -10.86
CA ASN A 96 16.75 15.28 -11.12
C ASN A 96 15.33 15.85 -11.05
N TRP A 97 14.38 15.17 -11.71
CA TRP A 97 12.98 15.58 -11.69
C TRP A 97 12.39 15.56 -10.28
N LEU A 98 12.65 14.52 -9.49
CA LEU A 98 12.18 14.42 -8.10
C LEU A 98 12.79 15.52 -7.24
N ALA A 99 14.07 15.84 -7.39
CA ALA A 99 14.70 16.92 -6.63
C ALA A 99 14.00 18.28 -6.85
N GLU A 100 13.51 18.53 -8.06
CA GLU A 100 12.81 19.77 -8.42
C GLU A 100 11.32 19.75 -8.02
N ASN A 101 10.65 18.60 -8.17
CA ASN A 101 9.19 18.50 -8.08
C ASN A 101 8.69 17.91 -6.76
N TRP A 102 9.58 17.37 -5.91
CA TRP A 102 9.24 16.67 -4.67
C TRP A 102 8.22 17.42 -3.81
N ALA A 103 8.51 18.69 -3.54
CA ALA A 103 7.71 19.51 -2.63
C ALA A 103 6.33 19.86 -3.21
N GLY A 104 6.17 19.78 -4.53
CA GLY A 104 4.92 20.05 -5.24
C GLY A 104 4.06 18.80 -5.50
N LEU A 105 4.56 17.60 -5.21
CA LEU A 105 3.81 16.37 -5.43
C LEU A 105 2.59 16.30 -4.49
N PRO A 106 1.37 16.08 -5.03
CA PRO A 106 0.19 15.84 -4.20
C PRO A 106 0.42 14.62 -3.30
N VAL A 107 0.01 14.73 -2.03
CA VAL A 107 0.02 13.60 -1.11
C VAL A 107 -1.41 13.11 -0.96
N LYS A 108 -1.68 11.88 -1.41
CA LYS A 108 -2.93 11.18 -1.14
C LYS A 108 -2.74 10.29 0.06
N THR A 109 -3.62 10.44 1.03
CA THR A 109 -3.62 9.57 2.20
C THR A 109 -4.66 8.50 2.02
N ARG A 110 -4.26 7.23 2.09
CA ARG A 110 -5.19 6.12 2.14
C ARG A 110 -5.58 5.90 3.58
N ALA A 111 -6.81 6.29 3.94
CA ALA A 111 -7.37 5.93 5.22
C ALA A 111 -7.64 4.40 5.21
N PRO A 112 -7.24 3.65 6.25
CA PRO A 112 -7.63 2.24 6.34
C PRO A 112 -9.16 2.10 6.39
N GLY A 113 -9.68 1.20 5.54
CA GLY A 113 -11.11 0.97 5.32
C GLY A 113 -11.73 1.69 4.11
N GLU A 114 -10.98 2.56 3.40
CA GLU A 114 -11.41 3.07 2.10
C GLU A 114 -10.98 2.08 0.99
N SER A 115 -11.88 1.14 0.65
CA SER A 115 -11.76 0.33 -0.56
C SER A 115 -12.11 1.19 -1.78
N GLN A 116 -11.15 1.38 -2.68
CA GLN A 116 -11.50 1.60 -4.09
C GLN A 116 -11.85 0.21 -4.66
N ASP A 117 -13.01 0.10 -5.28
CA ASP A 117 -13.74 -1.15 -5.59
C ASP A 117 -13.01 -2.22 -6.44
N ASP A 118 -11.75 -2.04 -6.84
CA ASP A 118 -11.09 -2.91 -7.85
C ASP A 118 -9.75 -3.55 -7.43
N ASP A 119 -9.36 -3.57 -6.15
CA ASP A 119 -8.14 -4.28 -5.72
C ASP A 119 -8.37 -5.14 -4.45
N PRO A 120 -8.34 -6.48 -4.50
CA PRO A 120 -8.43 -7.32 -3.29
C PRO A 120 -7.19 -7.24 -2.37
N GLU A 121 -6.06 -6.68 -2.83
CA GLU A 121 -4.92 -6.31 -1.97
C GLU A 121 -5.14 -4.96 -1.25
N ALA A 122 -6.30 -4.32 -1.45
CA ALA A 122 -6.73 -3.07 -0.82
C ALA A 122 -7.05 -3.14 0.66
N LEU A 123 -7.25 -4.33 1.21
CA LEU A 123 -7.73 -4.48 2.58
C LEU A 123 -6.72 -3.92 3.58
N SER A 124 -7.20 -3.11 4.52
CA SER A 124 -6.39 -2.66 5.66
C SER A 124 -5.85 -3.86 6.44
N ILE A 125 -4.73 -3.69 7.14
CA ILE A 125 -4.18 -4.74 8.02
C ILE A 125 -5.20 -5.11 9.10
N TYR A 126 -6.00 -4.16 9.56
CA TYR A 126 -7.13 -4.40 10.45
C TYR A 126 -8.16 -5.36 9.84
N GLU A 127 -8.64 -5.11 8.62
CA GLU A 127 -9.60 -6.01 7.95
C GLU A 127 -9.00 -7.38 7.67
N GLN A 128 -7.73 -7.42 7.25
CA GLN A 128 -6.99 -8.67 7.08
C GLN A 128 -6.87 -9.44 8.42
N PHE A 129 -6.76 -8.72 9.55
CA PHE A 129 -6.73 -9.33 10.87
C PHE A 129 -8.07 -9.95 11.23
N LEU A 130 -9.18 -9.25 11.01
CA LEU A 130 -10.53 -9.77 11.29
C LEU A 130 -10.82 -11.03 10.47
N LEU A 131 -10.59 -10.98 9.16
CA LEU A 131 -10.74 -12.14 8.27
C LEU A 131 -9.84 -13.31 8.70
N TRP A 132 -8.64 -13.01 9.17
CA TRP A 132 -7.72 -14.03 9.67
C TRP A 132 -8.21 -14.66 10.98
N VAL A 133 -8.79 -13.88 11.89
CA VAL A 133 -9.41 -14.39 13.11
C VAL A 133 -10.58 -15.31 12.78
N ASP A 134 -11.48 -14.89 11.88
CA ASP A 134 -12.63 -15.69 11.47
C ASP A 134 -12.22 -17.02 10.81
N ALA A 135 -11.20 -16.97 9.94
CA ALA A 135 -10.66 -18.17 9.32
C ALA A 135 -9.98 -19.14 10.30
N ASN A 136 -9.68 -18.69 11.53
CA ASN A 136 -8.98 -19.48 12.55
C ASN A 136 -9.74 -19.51 13.89
N VAL A 137 -11.07 -19.33 13.87
CA VAL A 137 -11.89 -19.20 15.09
C VAL A 137 -11.72 -20.38 16.06
N SER A 138 -11.54 -21.60 15.55
CA SER A 138 -11.32 -22.81 16.37
C SER A 138 -10.06 -22.74 17.24
N ALA A 139 -9.01 -22.04 16.81
CA ALA A 139 -7.81 -21.80 17.60
C ALA A 139 -8.02 -20.77 18.72
N PHE A 140 -9.00 -19.87 18.56
CA PHE A 140 -9.46 -18.97 19.62
C PHE A 140 -10.46 -19.67 20.56
N ASP A 141 -11.35 -20.53 20.05
CA ASP A 141 -12.30 -21.29 20.87
C ASP A 141 -11.60 -22.25 21.84
N SER A 142 -10.50 -22.86 21.38
CA SER A 142 -9.63 -23.70 22.21
C SER A 142 -8.74 -22.90 23.19
N GLY A 143 -8.78 -21.57 23.13
CA GLY A 143 -7.92 -20.68 23.90
C GLY A 143 -6.49 -20.56 23.39
N GLN A 144 -6.04 -21.45 22.48
CA GLN A 144 -4.65 -21.55 22.04
C GLN A 144 -4.06 -20.21 21.58
N TRP A 145 -4.86 -19.41 20.87
CA TRP A 145 -4.44 -18.13 20.29
C TRP A 145 -4.89 -16.90 21.09
N GLY A 146 -5.76 -17.13 22.06
CA GLY A 146 -6.45 -16.11 22.82
C GLY A 146 -7.96 -16.39 22.84
N TYR A 147 -8.78 -15.35 22.91
CA TYR A 147 -10.23 -15.47 23.07
C TYR A 147 -10.96 -14.49 22.16
N VAL A 148 -12.13 -14.89 21.69
CA VAL A 148 -13.11 -14.00 21.08
C VAL A 148 -14.28 -13.89 22.05
N GLU A 149 -14.55 -12.67 22.51
CA GLU A 149 -15.71 -12.33 23.32
C GLU A 149 -16.71 -11.63 22.40
N GLU A 150 -17.78 -12.35 22.03
CA GLU A 150 -18.90 -11.76 21.30
C GLU A 150 -19.70 -10.84 22.24
N GLY A 151 -19.96 -9.62 21.80
CA GLY A 151 -20.72 -8.63 22.56
C GLY A 151 -21.49 -7.67 21.65
N ASN A 152 -22.64 -7.19 22.11
CA ASN A 152 -23.35 -6.06 21.48
C ASN A 152 -23.01 -4.80 22.28
N PRO A 153 -22.42 -3.74 21.68
CA PRO A 153 -22.24 -3.47 20.24
C PRO A 153 -20.85 -3.80 19.68
N GLU A 154 -20.02 -4.53 20.42
CA GLU A 154 -18.62 -4.75 20.07
C GLU A 154 -18.19 -6.20 20.29
N ARG A 155 -17.61 -6.79 19.25
CA ARG A 155 -16.86 -8.04 19.32
C ARG A 155 -15.43 -7.73 19.75
N ARG A 156 -14.95 -8.43 20.77
CA ARG A 156 -13.61 -8.21 21.34
C ARG A 156 -12.73 -9.42 21.10
N ILE A 157 -11.58 -9.19 20.50
CA ILE A 157 -10.60 -10.21 20.16
C ILE A 157 -9.39 -10.00 21.07
N LEU A 158 -9.23 -10.87 22.06
CA LEU A 158 -8.06 -10.92 22.92
C LEU A 158 -7.04 -11.85 22.31
N VAL A 159 -6.00 -11.32 21.67
CA VAL A 159 -4.98 -12.12 20.98
C VAL A 159 -3.65 -12.11 21.73
N LEU A 160 -2.99 -13.27 21.81
CA LEU A 160 -1.67 -13.39 22.43
C LEU A 160 -0.60 -12.62 21.61
N PRO A 161 0.33 -11.90 22.25
CA PRO A 161 1.41 -11.20 21.56
C PRO A 161 2.21 -12.01 20.53
N PRO A 162 2.64 -13.27 20.79
CA PRO A 162 3.33 -14.07 19.77
C PRO A 162 2.44 -14.39 18.57
N VAL A 163 1.14 -14.57 18.78
CA VAL A 163 0.16 -14.89 17.73
C VAL A 163 -0.08 -13.68 16.83
N LEU A 164 -0.29 -12.50 17.43
CA LEU A 164 -0.37 -11.25 16.66
C LEU A 164 0.94 -10.96 15.91
N GLY A 165 2.08 -11.29 16.51
CA GLY A 165 3.38 -11.20 15.86
C GLY A 165 3.50 -12.09 14.62
N ALA A 166 2.96 -13.32 14.67
CA ALA A 166 2.91 -14.24 13.54
C ALA A 166 1.96 -13.74 12.44
N PHE A 167 0.80 -13.20 12.81
CA PHE A 167 -0.10 -12.53 11.87
C PHE A 167 0.61 -11.39 11.12
N PHE A 168 1.29 -10.48 11.84
CA PHE A 168 2.04 -9.40 11.21
C PHE A 168 3.08 -9.88 10.20
N GLN A 169 3.80 -10.97 10.50
CA GLN A 169 4.73 -11.56 9.52
C GLN A 169 4.01 -12.06 8.27
N LYS A 170 2.85 -12.70 8.42
CA LYS A 170 2.03 -13.21 7.32
C LYS A 170 1.55 -12.11 6.38
N VAL A 171 1.16 -10.95 6.91
CA VAL A 171 0.71 -9.77 6.12
C VAL A 171 1.85 -8.81 5.72
N GLY A 172 3.09 -9.26 5.83
CA GLY A 172 4.27 -8.51 5.37
C GLY A 172 4.70 -7.35 6.26
N VAL A 173 4.24 -7.28 7.51
CA VAL A 173 4.69 -6.34 8.55
C VAL A 173 5.89 -6.95 9.28
N ARG A 174 7.09 -6.60 8.81
CA ARG A 174 8.34 -7.31 9.16
C ARG A 174 9.15 -6.61 10.23
N THR A 175 9.09 -5.28 10.30
CA THR A 175 9.93 -4.51 11.22
C THR A 175 9.18 -4.13 12.50
N GLU A 176 9.92 -3.89 13.58
CA GLU A 176 9.31 -3.38 14.82
C GLU A 176 8.68 -2.00 14.63
N SER A 177 9.29 -1.15 13.80
CA SER A 177 8.77 0.19 13.48
C SER A 177 7.40 0.10 12.78
N GLU A 178 7.26 -0.77 11.78
CA GLU A 178 5.98 -1.00 11.09
C GLU A 178 4.93 -1.56 12.05
N ARG A 179 5.27 -2.55 12.89
CA ARG A 179 4.34 -3.08 13.91
C ARG A 179 3.85 -1.98 14.84
N ARG A 180 4.75 -1.11 15.29
CA ARG A 180 4.39 0.03 16.15
C ARG A 180 3.52 1.05 15.42
N ALA A 181 3.72 1.27 14.12
CA ALA A 181 2.88 2.14 13.30
C ALA A 181 1.45 1.59 13.20
N VAL A 182 1.31 0.29 12.87
CA VAL A 182 0.02 -0.39 12.78
C VAL A 182 -0.73 -0.34 14.11
N LEU A 183 -0.07 -0.72 15.21
CA LEU A 183 -0.69 -0.70 16.54
C LEU A 183 -1.07 0.72 16.98
N ARG A 184 -0.30 1.75 16.57
CA ARG A 184 -0.64 3.15 16.83
C ARG A 184 -1.87 3.57 16.03
N CYS A 185 -1.91 3.25 14.74
CA CYS A 185 -3.06 3.53 13.87
C CYS A 185 -4.34 2.87 14.44
N TRP A 186 -4.26 1.59 14.80
CA TRP A 186 -5.39 0.88 15.42
C TRP A 186 -5.84 1.52 16.73
N LYS A 187 -4.89 1.97 17.56
CA LYS A 187 -5.21 2.69 18.80
C LYS A 187 -5.91 4.03 18.52
N GLU A 188 -5.38 4.83 17.59
CA GLU A 188 -5.94 6.13 17.22
C GLU A 188 -7.35 6.03 16.64
N ARG A 189 -7.64 4.93 15.94
CA ARG A 189 -8.97 4.62 15.39
C ARG A 189 -9.91 3.89 16.35
N GLY A 190 -9.45 3.58 17.56
CA GLY A 190 -10.25 2.88 18.57
C GLY A 190 -10.44 1.38 18.30
N TRP A 191 -9.70 0.81 17.34
CA TRP A 191 -9.67 -0.61 17.03
C TRP A 191 -8.80 -1.42 17.98
N LEU A 192 -7.83 -0.78 18.64
CA LEU A 192 -7.04 -1.37 19.70
C LEU A 192 -7.35 -0.65 21.02
N ARG A 193 -7.97 -1.34 21.97
CA ARG A 193 -8.14 -0.80 23.33
C ARG A 193 -6.77 -0.69 23.98
N VAL A 194 -6.57 0.31 24.84
CA VAL A 194 -5.35 0.45 25.65
C VAL A 194 -5.72 0.77 27.09
N GLN A 195 -5.08 0.12 28.07
CA GLN A 195 -5.28 0.47 29.49
C GLN A 195 -4.45 1.68 29.92
N ASN A 196 -3.34 1.97 29.23
CA ASN A 196 -2.44 3.08 29.54
C ASN A 196 -1.96 3.76 28.26
N ASN A 197 -1.89 5.09 28.26
CA ASN A 197 -1.60 5.88 27.06
C ASN A 197 -0.24 5.57 26.39
N ASN A 198 0.74 5.00 27.11
CA ASN A 198 2.10 4.82 26.60
C ASN A 198 2.53 3.37 26.33
N LYS A 199 1.66 2.35 26.46
CA LYS A 199 2.03 0.94 26.20
C LYS A 199 1.01 0.23 25.31
N PHE A 200 1.51 -0.52 24.33
CA PHE A 200 0.69 -1.33 23.43
C PHE A 200 0.26 -2.68 24.02
N THR A 201 0.63 -3.00 25.27
CA THR A 201 0.23 -4.27 25.88
C THR A 201 -1.01 -4.09 26.74
N VAL A 202 -2.08 -4.84 26.44
CA VAL A 202 -3.44 -4.44 26.78
C VAL A 202 -4.20 -5.61 27.36
N VAL A 203 -4.63 -5.45 28.60
CA VAL A 203 -5.30 -6.45 29.41
C VAL A 203 -4.40 -7.60 29.84
N ARG A 204 -4.51 -7.90 31.13
CA ARG A 204 -3.99 -9.12 31.73
C ARG A 204 -5.17 -10.01 32.05
N ARG A 205 -5.22 -11.20 31.48
CA ARG A 205 -6.22 -12.22 31.75
C ARG A 205 -5.53 -13.50 32.18
N GLU A 206 -6.21 -14.28 33.01
CA GLU A 206 -5.75 -15.62 33.33
C GLU A 206 -5.91 -16.52 32.09
N HIS A 207 -4.86 -17.26 31.78
CA HIS A 207 -4.77 -18.16 30.63
C HIS A 207 -3.81 -19.31 30.99
N ASP A 208 -4.31 -20.54 30.97
CA ASP A 208 -3.63 -21.75 31.48
C ASP A 208 -3.17 -21.62 32.95
N GLY A 209 -4.00 -21.05 33.82
CA GLY A 209 -3.66 -20.86 35.23
C GLY A 209 -2.55 -19.82 35.48
N ARG A 210 -2.20 -19.01 34.48
CA ARG A 210 -1.22 -17.92 34.58
C ARG A 210 -1.78 -16.62 34.04
N LEU A 211 -1.44 -15.53 34.69
CA LEU A 211 -1.78 -14.20 34.20
C LEU A 211 -0.94 -13.87 32.95
N ARG A 212 -1.57 -13.81 31.78
CA ARG A 212 -0.94 -13.46 30.51
C ARG A 212 -1.42 -12.12 29.98
N ARG A 213 -0.61 -11.53 29.12
CA ARG A 213 -0.87 -10.25 28.47
C ARG A 213 -1.48 -10.51 27.09
N PHE A 214 -2.48 -9.73 26.72
CA PHE A 214 -3.13 -9.81 25.41
C PHE A 214 -3.00 -8.48 24.67
N TYR A 215 -3.40 -8.48 23.41
CA TYR A 215 -3.89 -7.29 22.71
C TYR A 215 -5.40 -7.43 22.61
N GLU A 216 -6.14 -6.37 22.95
CA GLU A 216 -7.61 -6.35 22.84
C GLU A 216 -7.97 -5.53 21.60
N VAL A 217 -8.22 -6.24 20.50
CA VAL A 217 -8.70 -5.67 19.24
C VAL A 217 -10.22 -5.67 19.26
N VAL A 218 -10.84 -4.59 18.80
CA VAL A 218 -12.29 -4.38 18.86
C VAL A 218 -12.83 -4.24 17.46
N GLU A 219 -13.89 -4.97 17.18
CA GLU A 219 -14.73 -4.86 16.00
C GLU A 219 -16.09 -4.30 16.44
N LYS A 220 -16.47 -3.15 15.87
CA LYS A 220 -17.80 -2.59 16.10
C LYS A 220 -18.80 -3.35 15.24
N VAL A 221 -19.75 -4.03 15.89
CA VAL A 221 -20.83 -4.70 15.19
C VAL A 221 -21.84 -3.62 14.82
N VAL A 222 -21.85 -3.21 13.55
CA VAL A 222 -22.90 -2.33 13.05
C VAL A 222 -24.18 -3.16 13.02
N GLU A 223 -25.14 -2.84 13.90
CA GLU A 223 -26.49 -3.37 13.77
C GLU A 223 -26.97 -3.00 12.37
N LYS A 224 -27.12 -4.00 11.50
CA LYS A 224 -27.92 -3.82 10.29
C LYS A 224 -29.30 -3.50 10.80
N LEU A 225 -29.67 -2.22 10.75
CA LEU A 225 -31.06 -1.82 10.84
C LEU A 225 -31.79 -2.64 9.78
N GLU A 226 -32.53 -3.65 10.24
CA GLU A 226 -33.57 -4.27 9.44
C GLU A 226 -34.55 -3.14 9.11
N THR A 227 -34.34 -2.46 7.99
CA THR A 227 -35.40 -1.76 7.30
C THR A 227 -36.34 -2.82 6.77
N GLY A 228 -37.15 -3.36 7.68
CA GLY A 228 -38.37 -4.09 7.38
C GLY A 228 -39.34 -3.10 6.77
N SER A 229 -39.26 -2.96 5.45
CA SER A 229 -40.38 -2.46 4.66
C SER A 229 -41.43 -3.56 4.58
N VAL A 230 -42.52 -3.42 5.34
CA VAL A 230 -43.87 -3.79 4.90
C VAL A 230 -44.82 -2.70 5.35
#